data_AF-A0A3D2IG46-F1
#
_entry.id   AF-A0A3D2IG46-F1
#
_cell.length_a   1.000
_cell.length_b   1.000
_cell.length_c   1.000
_cell.angle_alpha   90.00
_cell.angle_beta   90.00
_cell.angle_gamma   90.00
#
_symmetry.space_group_name_H-M   'P 1'
#
loop_
_entity.id
_entity.type
_entity.pdbx_description
1 polymer ?
#
loop_
_entity_poly.entity_id
_entity_poly.type
_entity_poly.pdbx_seq_one_letter_code
_entity_poly.pdbx_strand_id
1 'polypeptide(L)' 'MSNIDFDVIRIFEEQVASFFGSPYAVAVDCCTHALELCLRYQNIKQFSTPKRTYISV' A
#
# COMPACT_ATOMS: atom_id res chain seq x y z
N MET A 1 -6.12 22.49 13.50
CA MET A 1 -6.14 21.29 12.63
C MET A 1 -7.31 21.46 11.69
N SER A 2 -7.07 21.50 10.38
CA SER A 2 -8.14 21.48 9.39
C SER A 2 -8.90 20.15 9.51
N ASN A 3 -10.24 20.20 9.44
CA ASN A 3 -11.06 19.00 9.34
C ASN A 3 -10.72 18.32 8.00
N ILE A 4 -9.96 17.24 8.05
CA ILE A 4 -9.75 16.37 6.89
C ILE A 4 -11.00 15.51 6.77
N ASP A 5 -11.68 15.63 5.64
CA ASP A 5 -12.76 14.72 5.28
C ASP A 5 -12.17 13.36 4.87
N PHE A 6 -12.48 12.30 5.61
CA PHE A 6 -11.97 10.96 5.33
C PHE A 6 -12.51 10.38 4.01
N ASP A 7 -13.58 10.95 3.44
CA ASP A 7 -14.08 10.54 2.13
C ASP A 7 -13.04 10.73 1.01
N VAL A 8 -12.11 11.68 1.16
CA VAL A 8 -11.04 11.88 0.16
C VAL A 8 -10.14 10.65 0.02
N ILE A 9 -9.92 9.92 1.12
CA ILE A 9 -9.08 8.72 1.13
C ILE A 9 -9.80 7.61 0.38
N ARG A 10 -11.08 7.40 0.67
CA ARG A 10 -11.92 6.40 -0.02
C ARG A 10 -11.99 6.66 -1.52
N ILE A 11 -12.22 7.91 -1.93
CA ILE A 11 -12.26 8.29 -3.35
C ILE A 11 -10.91 8.00 -4.02
N PHE A 12 -9.80 8.32 -3.36
CA PHE A 12 -8.46 8.02 -3.88
C PHE A 12 -8.24 6.52 -4.04
N GLU A 13 -8.61 5.71 -3.04
CA GLU A 13 -8.52 4.24 -3.11
C GLU A 13 -9.37 3.68 -4.27
N GLU A 14 -10.61 4.13 -4.44
CA GLU A 14 -11.49 3.72 -5.55
C GLU A 14 -10.87 4.03 -6.92
N GLN A 15 -10.31 5.23 -7.09
CA GLN A 15 -9.66 5.64 -8.34
C GLN A 15 -8.39 4.81 -8.64
N VAL A 16 -7.55 4.58 -7.63
CA VAL A 16 -6.33 3.77 -7.78
C VAL A 16 -6.69 2.31 -8.11
N ALA A 17 -7.67 1.74 -7.41
CA ALA A 17 -8.16 0.39 -7.69
C ALA A 17 -8.67 0.27 -9.14
N SER A 18 -9.47 1.25 -9.58
CA SER A 18 -9.97 1.31 -10.96
C SER A 18 -8.85 1.49 -11.98
N PHE A 19 -7.82 2.30 -11.70
CA PHE A 19 -6.70 2.55 -12.61
C PHE A 19 -5.86 1.29 -12.85
N PHE A 20 -5.57 0.53 -11.79
CA PHE A 20 -4.77 -0.69 -11.87
C PHE A 20 -5.61 -1.96 -12.17
N GLY A 21 -6.94 -1.86 -12.22
CA GLY A 21 -7.83 -3.02 -12.41
C GLY A 21 -7.84 -3.99 -11.21
N SER A 22 -7.55 -3.49 -10.01
CA SER A 22 -7.56 -4.26 -8.76
C SER A 22 -8.95 -4.24 -8.12
N PRO A 23 -9.38 -5.30 -7.41
CA PRO A 23 -10.63 -5.28 -6.65
C PRO A 23 -10.62 -4.25 -5.51
N TYR A 24 -9.44 -3.92 -4.96
CA TYR A 24 -9.27 -2.96 -3.86
C TYR A 24 -7.95 -2.19 -3.98
N ALA A 25 -7.89 -1.02 -3.36
CA ALA A 25 -6.64 -0.33 -3.03
C ALA A 25 -6.70 0.08 -1.55
N VAL A 26 -5.53 0.18 -0.91
CA VAL A 26 -5.41 0.56 0.50
C VAL A 26 -4.37 1.67 0.61
N ALA A 27 -4.81 2.84 1.04
CA ALA A 27 -3.94 3.97 1.30
C ALA A 27 -3.15 3.74 2.60
N VAL A 28 -1.83 3.91 2.51
CA VAL A 28 -0.93 3.86 3.66
C VAL A 28 -0.02 5.09 3.65
N ASP A 29 0.64 5.35 4.76
CA ASP A 29 1.53 6.49 4.95
C ASP A 29 2.83 6.40 4.12
N CYS A 30 3.34 5.19 3.82
CA CYS A 30 4.50 5.01 2.95
C CYS A 30 4.60 3.60 2.32
N CYS A 31 5.43 3.48 1.29
CA CYS A 31 5.65 2.20 0.59
C CYS A 31 6.29 1.12 1.46
N THR A 32 7.15 1.50 2.42
CA THR A 32 7.78 0.53 3.35
C THR A 32 6.70 -0.20 4.16
N HIS A 33 5.73 0.55 4.71
CA HIS A 33 4.62 -0.03 5.46
C HIS A 33 3.65 -0.80 4.55
N ALA A 34 3.49 -0.39 3.29
CA ALA A 34 2.70 -1.16 2.32
C ALA A 34 3.27 -2.58 2.14
N LEU A 35 4.59 -2.71 1.95
CA LEU A 35 5.26 -3.99 1.80
C LEU A 35 5.18 -4.83 3.09
N GLU A 36 5.45 -4.21 4.24
CA GLU A 36 5.33 -4.90 5.54
C GLU A 36 3.90 -5.41 5.80
N LEU A 37 2.88 -4.59 5.52
CA LEU A 37 1.48 -4.96 5.66
C LEU A 37 1.15 -6.19 4.81
N CYS A 38 1.58 -6.21 3.55
CA CYS A 38 1.40 -7.36 2.66
C CYS A 38 2.08 -8.62 3.21
N LEU A 39 3.33 -8.52 3.66
CA LEU A 39 4.06 -9.67 4.22
C LEU A 39 3.40 -10.22 5.48
N ARG A 40 2.95 -9.34 6.40
CA ARG A 40 2.23 -9.72 7.63
C ARG A 40 0.88 -10.34 7.33
N TYR A 41 0.08 -9.71 6.46
CA TYR A 41 -1.23 -10.20 6.05
C TYR A 41 -1.14 -11.61 5.43
N GLN A 42 -0.10 -11.86 4.64
CA GLN A 42 0.15 -13.16 4.00
C GLN A 42 0.94 -14.14 4.87
N ASN A 43 1.34 -13.75 6.09
CA ASN A 43 2.17 -14.55 7.01
C ASN A 43 3.50 -15.05 6.39
N ILE A 44 4.12 -14.24 5.51
CA ILE A 44 5.39 -14.59 4.85
C ILE A 44 6.55 -14.38 5.82
N LYS A 45 7.34 -15.42 6.06
CA LYS A 45 8.52 -15.39 6.97
C LYS A 45 9.85 -15.27 6.25
N GLN A 46 9.91 -15.64 4.97
CA GLN A 46 11.12 -15.61 4.14
C GLN A 46 10.73 -15.27 2.70
N PHE A 47 11.49 -14.38 2.07
CA PHE A 47 11.33 -13.97 0.68
C PHE A 47 12.70 -13.59 0.11
N SER A 48 12.79 -13.43 -1.21
CA SER A 48 13.98 -12.92 -1.90
C SER A 48 13.74 -11.50 -2.40
N THR A 49 14.75 -10.64 -2.32
CA THR A 49 14.73 -9.29 -2.90
C THR A 49 15.86 -9.13 -3.93
N PRO A 50 15.70 -8.30 -4.98
CA PRO A 50 16.79 -7.98 -5.89
C PRO A 50 17.97 -7.32 -5.17
N LYS A 51 19.21 -7.64 -5.55
CA LYS A 51 20.42 -7.05 -4.93
C LYS A 51 20.60 -5.55 -5.19
N ARG A 52 19.93 -5.00 -6.21
CA ARG A 52 20.02 -3.59 -6.63
C ARG A 52 18.62 -2.98 -6.67
N THR A 53 18.07 -2.71 -5.50
CA THR A 53 16.78 -2.05 -5.29
C THR A 53 16.91 -0.99 -4.20
N TYR A 54 15.85 -0.20 -3.98
CA TYR A 54 15.80 0.72 -2.86
C TYR A 54 15.80 -0.06 -1.54
N ILE A 55 16.46 0.47 -0.50
CA ILE A 55 16.70 -0.26 0.77
C ILE A 55 15.43 -0.78 1.44
N SER A 56 14.30 -0.10 1.25
CA SER A 56 13.00 -0.48 1.83
C SER A 56 12.24 -1.54 1.01
N VAL A 57 12.86 -2.17 0.02
CA VAL A 57 12.29 -3.22 -0.86
C VAL A 57 13.07 -4.53 -0.72
#